data_AF-A0A350W6C5-F1
#
_entry.id   AF-A0A350W6C5-F1
#
_cell.length_a   1.000
_cell.length_b   1.000
_cell.length_c   1.000
_cell.angle_alpha   90.00
_cell.angle_beta   90.00
_cell.angle_gamma   90.00
#
_symmetry.space_group_name_H-M   'P 1'
#
loop_
_entity.id
_entity.type
_entity.pdbx_description
1 polymer ?
#
loop_
_entity_poly.entity_id
_entity_poly.type
_entity_poly.pdbx_seq_one_letter_code
_entity_poly.pdbx_strand_id
1 'polypeptide(L)' 'MTTELQLKISSDPRLVSFIRQYPIWYKRLNRNPLLFKDFTEDMKDKFKIRPSDRLNKTLENISMIQTFLNVLK' A
#
# COMPACT_ATOMS: atom_id res chain seq x y z
N MET A 1 12.20 -11.26 14.78
CA MET A 1 11.54 -9.94 14.63
C MET A 1 11.45 -9.40 16.04
N THR A 2 11.85 -8.16 16.28
CA THR A 2 11.85 -7.61 17.65
C THR A 2 10.43 -7.43 18.17
N THR A 3 10.25 -7.43 19.49
CA THR A 3 8.94 -7.19 20.13
C THR A 3 8.38 -5.82 19.75
N GLU A 4 9.24 -4.80 19.68
CA GLU A 4 8.87 -3.46 19.24
C GLU A 4 8.25 -3.47 17.83
N LEU A 5 8.83 -4.24 16.90
CA LEU A 5 8.28 -4.40 15.56
C LEU A 5 6.91 -5.07 15.56
N GLN A 6 6.74 -6.10 16.38
CA GLN A 6 5.47 -6.80 16.51
C GLN A 6 4.38 -5.86 17.03
N LEU A 7 4.69 -5.01 18.01
CA LEU A 7 3.78 -3.98 18.52
C LEU A 7 3.44 -2.96 17.43
N LYS A 8 4.44 -2.49 16.68
CA LYS A 8 4.24 -1.52 15.59
C LYS A 8 3.37 -2.09 14.47
N ILE A 9 3.58 -3.33 14.07
CA ILE A 9 2.73 -4.01 13.08
C ILE A 9 1.31 -4.17 13.63
N SER A 10 1.17 -4.58 14.89
CA SER A 10 -0.14 -4.80 15.53
C SER A 10 -0.94 -3.51 15.74
N SER A 11 -0.27 -2.35 15.79
CA SER A 11 -0.92 -1.05 15.94
C SER A 11 -1.68 -0.55 14.70
N ASP A 12 -1.43 -1.12 13.52
CA ASP A 12 -2.11 -0.73 12.28
C ASP A 12 -2.75 -1.96 11.61
N PRO A 13 -4.09 -2.03 11.49
CA PRO A 13 -4.78 -3.18 10.91
C PRO A 13 -4.36 -3.46 9.46
N ARG A 14 -3.88 -2.45 8.71
CA ARG A 14 -3.37 -2.63 7.34
C ARG A 14 -2.04 -3.37 7.35
N LEU A 15 -1.16 -3.07 8.30
CA LEU A 15 0.12 -3.78 8.44
C LEU A 15 -0.12 -5.22 8.88
N VAL A 16 -1.06 -5.45 9.80
CA VAL A 16 -1.49 -6.80 10.19
C VAL A 16 -2.03 -7.58 8.99
N SER A 17 -2.92 -6.96 8.21
CA SER A 17 -3.48 -7.59 7.01
C SER A 17 -2.40 -7.90 5.98
N PHE A 18 -1.49 -6.95 5.74
CA PHE A 18 -0.42 -7.09 4.76
C PHE A 18 0.57 -8.19 5.13
N ILE A 19 1.04 -8.26 6.38
CA ILE A 19 2.00 -9.30 6.77
C ILE A 19 1.38 -10.71 6.71
N ARG A 20 0.07 -10.85 6.92
CA ARG A 20 -0.68 -12.10 6.76
C ARG A 20 -0.82 -12.52 5.29
N GLN A 21 -1.07 -11.56 4.40
CA GLN A 21 -1.17 -11.82 2.95
C GLN A 21 0.19 -12.09 2.30
N TYR A 22 1.26 -11.48 2.81
CA TYR A 22 2.61 -11.56 2.25
C TYR A 22 3.59 -12.15 3.28
N PRO A 23 3.51 -13.45 3.60
CA PRO A 23 4.23 -14.07 4.70
C PRO A 23 5.76 -14.09 4.52
N ILE A 24 6.27 -13.79 3.32
CA ILE A 24 7.71 -13.55 3.09
C ILE A 24 8.26 -12.47 4.03
N TRP A 25 7.44 -11.49 4.40
CA TRP A 25 7.83 -10.42 5.31
C TRP A 25 8.05 -10.89 6.74
N TYR A 26 7.35 -11.93 7.21
CA TYR A 26 7.71 -12.57 8.49
C TYR A 26 9.15 -13.07 8.46
N LYS A 27 9.56 -13.77 7.39
CA LYS A 27 10.92 -14.30 7.25
C LYS A 27 11.95 -13.17 7.17
N ARG A 28 11.68 -12.12 6.38
CA ARG A 28 12.60 -10.98 6.20
C ARG A 28 12.78 -10.19 7.49
N LEU A 29 11.70 -9.81 8.17
CA LEU A 29 11.74 -9.06 9.43
C LEU A 29 12.26 -9.91 10.60
N ASN A 30 12.11 -11.24 10.53
CA ASN A 30 12.76 -12.13 11.48
C ASN A 30 14.28 -12.17 11.33
N ARG A 31 14.79 -12.10 10.11
CA ARG A 31 16.23 -12.10 9.81
C ARG A 31 16.87 -10.71 10.01
N ASN A 32 16.19 -9.65 9.59
CA ASN A 32 16.68 -8.29 9.70
C ASN A 32 15.51 -7.35 10.06
N PRO A 33 15.43 -6.88 11.32
CA PRO A 33 14.37 -5.96 11.75
C PRO A 33 14.47 -4.56 11.10
N LEU A 34 15.64 -4.18 10.55
CA LEU A 34 15.80 -2.86 9.92
C LEU A 34 15.03 -2.72 8.59
N LEU A 35 14.51 -3.82 8.04
CA LEU A 35 13.71 -3.86 6.81
C LEU A 35 12.27 -3.36 6.99
N PHE A 36 11.91 -2.80 8.15
CA PHE A 36 10.54 -2.33 8.40
C PHE A 36 10.11 -1.23 7.42
N LYS A 37 11.04 -0.34 7.03
CA LYS A 37 10.73 0.70 6.03
C LYS A 37 10.32 0.06 4.70
N ASP A 38 11.08 -0.92 4.23
CA ASP A 38 10.79 -1.63 2.98
C ASP A 38 9.47 -2.39 3.06
N PHE A 39 9.17 -3.00 4.21
CA PHE A 39 7.88 -3.63 4.49
C PHE A 39 6.71 -2.64 4.34
N THR A 40 6.85 -1.43 4.90
CA THR A 40 5.79 -0.42 4.79
C THR A 40 5.66 0.17 3.39
N GLU A 41 6.74 0.26 2.62
CA GLU A 41 6.68 0.73 1.23
C GLU A 41 6.02 -0.29 0.30
N ASP A 42 6.37 -1.58 0.41
CA ASP A 42 5.72 -2.64 -0.37
C ASP A 42 4.22 -2.76 -0.03
N MET A 43 3.84 -2.52 1.24
CA MET A 43 2.43 -2.42 1.62
C MET A 43 1.72 -1.29 0.90
N LYS A 44 2.30 -0.08 0.89
CA LYS A 44 1.72 1.09 0.22
C LYS A 44 1.59 0.86 -1.29
N ASP A 45 2.56 0.20 -1.91
CA ASP A 45 2.53 -0.19 -3.32
C ASP A 45 1.38 -1.14 -3.61
N LYS A 46 1.30 -2.25 -2.87
CA LYS A 46 0.28 -3.29 -3.10
C LYS A 46 -1.13 -2.79 -2.83
N PHE A 47 -1.29 -1.90 -1.84
CA PHE A 47 -2.61 -1.36 -1.48
C PHE A 47 -2.94 -0.06 -2.23
N LYS A 48 -2.09 0.40 -3.16
CA LYS A 48 -2.26 1.62 -3.95
C LYS A 48 -2.58 2.86 -3.08
N ILE A 49 -1.88 2.96 -1.94
CA ILE A 49 -2.09 4.05 -0.97
C ILE A 49 -1.27 5.29 -1.36
N ARG A 50 -0.38 5.20 -2.36
CA ARG A 50 0.46 6.35 -2.70
C ARG A 50 -0.41 7.51 -3.19
N PRO A 51 -0.06 8.76 -2.85
CA PRO A 51 -0.76 9.93 -3.38
C PRO A 51 -0.82 9.95 -4.92
N SER A 52 0.21 9.43 -5.59
CA SER A 52 0.22 9.25 -7.06
C SER A 52 -0.92 8.38 -7.57
N ASP A 53 -1.28 7.32 -6.84
CA ASP A 53 -2.37 6.41 -7.23
C ASP A 53 -3.73 7.13 -7.14
N ARG A 54 -3.89 8.04 -6.18
CA ARG A 54 -5.07 8.91 -6.07
C ARG A 54 -5.14 9.92 -7.22
N LEU A 55 -4.00 10.53 -7.59
CA LEU A 55 -3.91 11.47 -8.71
C LEU A 55 -4.26 10.80 -10.04
N ASN A 56 -3.74 9.59 -10.30
CA ASN A 56 -4.04 8.84 -11.51
C ASN A 56 -5.54 8.54 -11.62
N LYS A 57 -6.18 8.13 -10.52
CA LYS A 57 -7.63 7.87 -10.50
C LYS A 57 -8.46 9.13 -10.78
N THR A 58 -8.05 10.30 -10.27
CA THR A 58 -8.72 11.57 -10.59
C THR A 58 -8.55 11.97 -12.05
N LEU A 59 -7.36 11.79 -12.63
CA LEU A 59 -7.11 12.09 -14.04
C LEU A 59 -7.92 11.17 -14.97
N GLU A 60 -7.98 9.87 -14.65
CA GLU A 60 -8.82 8.90 -15.37
C GLU A 60 -10.30 9.33 -15.34
N ASN A 61 -10.83 9.69 -14.18
CA ASN A 61 -12.22 10.15 -14.05
C ASN A 61 -12.50 11.42 -14.87
N ILE A 62 -11.57 12.40 -14.87
CA ILE A 62 -11.71 13.61 -15.69
C ILE A 62 -11.72 13.26 -17.18
N SER A 63 -10.82 12.37 -17.62
CA SER A 63 -10.76 11.93 -19.02
C SER A 63 -12.05 11.22 -19.48
N MET A 64 -12.67 10.43 -18.60
CA MET A 64 -13.94 9.77 -18.87
C MET A 64 -15.07 10.78 -19.03
N ILE A 65 -15.18 11.76 -18.13
CA ILE A 65 -16.18 12.84 -18.22
C ILE A 65 -16.02 13.62 -19.52
N GLN A 66 -14.79 13.99 -19.88
CA GLN A 66 -14.50 14.69 -21.15
C GLN A 66 -14.92 13.86 -22.36
N THR A 67 -14.68 12.55 -22.34
CA THR A 67 -15.09 11.64 -23.42
C THR A 67 -16.61 11.58 -23.55
N PHE A 68 -17.34 11.45 -22.43
CA PHE A 68 -18.81 11.49 -22.43
C PHE A 68 -19.36 12.81 -22.97
N LEU A 69 -18.78 13.95 -22.55
CA LEU A 69 -19.20 15.27 -23.05
C LEU A 69 -18.94 15.44 -24.55
N ASN A 70 -17.87 14.85 -25.08
CA ASN A 70 -17.57 14.89 -26.52
C ASN A 70 -18.51 14.02 -27.36
N VAL A 71 -19.00 12.89 -26.83
CA VAL A 71 -19.97 12.02 -27.53
C VAL A 71 -21.36 12.66 -27.62
N LEU A 72 -21.72 13.50 -26.64
CA LEU A 72 -22.99 14.23 -26.62
C LEU A 72 -22.99 15.52 -27.46
N LYS A 73 -21.84 15.88 -28.02
CA LYS A 73 -21.63 17.09 -28.84
C LYS A 73 -21.78 16.76 -30.32
#